data_AF-A0A7S2DIQ8-F1
#
_entry.id   AF-A0A7S2DIQ8-F1
#
_cell.length_a   1.000
_cell.length_b   1.000
_cell.length_c   1.000
_cell.angle_alpha   90.00
_cell.angle_beta   90.00
_cell.angle_gamma   90.00
#
_symmetry.space_group_name_H-M   'P 1'
#
loop_
_entity.id
_entity.type
_entity.pdbx_description
1 polymer ?
#
loop_
_entity_poly.entity_id
_entity_poly.type
_entity_poly.pdbx_seq_one_letter_code
_entity_poly.pdbx_strand_id
1 'polypeptide(L)'
;YCMTKSYVAVTFMSLVDEGRASLEDRLDKYLPAFANMYVKGPNGKRARAKCPILLKHLLSHSSGIDYAPDPGVEIEDDGMAAYQALQKAAQRGSVRTLKEFVHRLSKLPLSCHPGCGYYYGYSLDVLAHVVEVIMGKRLDECLRERLFDPLGMHDTIWAVPDAQLHRLAAIYGNATTWGHLYGGTKGQTPVTTKNGLIRFDGNRIEDSHWREGQQCAVLSGGGFMGYLYGGLVSTVADTAKFVKMLVDNGLAPSGHRILKERTLALMEVDRLKPSWGSGRACYIGNKGVFREGNEYGMGGAACTYWSIDRADGVATVWFTQNVDFPEYEDMVGVDGSKADLWKVMHETVLKGRKAASGKRPGGARSGAAAKRVRGH
;
A
#
# COMPACT_ATOMS: atom_id res chain seq x y z
N TYR A 1 3.91 -6.67 1.61
CA TYR A 1 4.07 -5.62 0.58
C TYR A 1 3.26 -4.34 0.85
N CYS A 2 3.44 -3.35 -0.02
CA CYS A 2 2.96 -1.97 0.10
C CYS A 2 1.45 -1.75 0.27
N MET A 3 0.58 -2.72 -0.03
CA MET A 3 -0.84 -2.63 0.34
C MET A 3 -1.07 -2.44 1.85
N THR A 4 -0.11 -2.85 2.69
CA THR A 4 -0.15 -2.62 4.15
C THR A 4 -0.25 -1.13 4.50
N LYS A 5 0.32 -0.25 3.66
CA LYS A 5 0.28 1.21 3.85
C LYS A 5 -1.15 1.74 3.99
N SER A 6 -2.08 1.21 3.20
CA SER A 6 -3.47 1.66 3.20
C SER A 6 -4.17 1.34 4.53
N TYR A 7 -3.87 0.18 5.14
CA TYR A 7 -4.42 -0.18 6.45
C TYR A 7 -3.84 0.69 7.57
N VAL A 8 -2.54 0.99 7.52
CA VAL A 8 -1.89 1.91 8.46
C VAL A 8 -2.44 3.32 8.32
N ALA A 9 -2.59 3.81 7.09
CA ALA A 9 -3.12 5.13 6.81
C ALA A 9 -4.56 5.29 7.34
N VAL A 10 -5.45 4.33 7.06
CA VAL A 10 -6.82 4.34 7.58
C VAL A 10 -6.85 4.29 9.11
N THR A 11 -6.04 3.42 9.71
CA THR A 11 -5.96 3.32 11.17
C THR A 11 -5.50 4.64 11.80
N PHE A 12 -4.46 5.27 11.25
CA PHE A 12 -4.00 6.57 11.70
C PHE A 12 -5.07 7.66 11.50
N MET A 13 -5.74 7.70 10.35
CA MET A 13 -6.77 8.70 10.09
C MET A 13 -8.02 8.52 10.97
N SER A 14 -8.31 7.30 11.46
CA SER A 14 -9.34 7.08 12.49
C SER A 14 -8.97 7.75 13.82
N LEU A 15 -7.68 7.76 14.18
CA LEU A 15 -7.19 8.48 15.37
C LEU A 15 -7.27 9.99 15.19
N VAL A 16 -7.07 10.49 13.96
CA VAL A 16 -7.30 11.90 13.61
C VAL A 16 -8.77 12.26 13.74
N ASP A 17 -9.69 11.39 13.34
CA ASP A 17 -11.13 11.58 13.49
C ASP A 17 -11.58 11.71 14.95
N GLU A 18 -10.90 11.00 15.85
CA GLU A 18 -11.08 11.03 17.30
C GLU A 18 -10.40 12.24 17.97
N GLY A 19 -9.65 13.05 17.22
CA GLY A 19 -8.88 14.18 17.76
C GLY A 19 -7.64 13.76 18.57
N ARG A 20 -7.20 12.50 18.47
CA ARG A 20 -6.02 11.98 19.18
C ARG A 20 -4.70 12.34 18.53
N ALA A 21 -4.75 12.75 17.26
CA ALA A 21 -3.62 13.28 16.51
C ALA A 21 -4.10 14.31 15.49
N SER A 22 -3.19 15.17 15.04
CA SER A 22 -3.40 16.10 13.93
C SER A 22 -2.44 15.79 12.79
N LEU A 23 -2.89 15.98 11.56
CA LEU A 23 -2.04 15.97 10.36
C LEU A 23 -0.90 17.00 10.43
N GLU A 24 -1.13 18.09 11.15
CA GLU A 24 -0.18 19.19 11.38
C GLU A 24 0.69 18.98 12.63
N ASP A 25 0.50 17.89 13.39
CA ASP A 25 1.39 17.60 14.49
C ASP A 25 2.80 17.33 13.97
N ARG A 26 3.79 17.82 14.73
CA ARG A 26 5.19 17.48 14.52
C ARG A 26 5.44 16.02 14.92
N LEU A 27 6.24 15.31 14.13
CA LEU A 27 6.63 13.93 14.41
C LEU A 27 7.37 13.80 15.74
N ASP A 28 8.23 14.77 16.07
CA ASP A 28 9.05 14.76 17.27
C ASP A 28 8.27 14.87 18.59
N LYS A 29 6.99 15.29 18.54
CA LYS A 29 6.04 15.18 19.65
C LYS A 29 5.79 13.73 20.07
N TYR A 30 5.77 12.82 19.09
CA TYR A 30 5.51 11.39 19.29
C TYR A 30 6.80 10.59 19.37
N LEU A 31 7.78 10.95 18.53
CA LEU A 31 9.06 10.28 18.38
C LEU A 31 10.21 11.29 18.53
N PRO A 32 10.65 11.62 19.76
CA PRO A 32 11.66 12.66 20.01
C PRO A 32 12.99 12.46 19.26
N ALA A 33 13.30 11.21 18.87
CA ALA A 33 14.50 10.86 18.11
C ALA A 33 14.56 11.51 16.70
N PHE A 34 13.43 12.07 16.21
CA PHE A 34 13.33 12.79 14.93
C PHE A 34 13.43 14.33 15.07
N ALA A 35 13.70 14.88 16.26
CA ALA A 35 13.75 16.34 16.45
C ALA A 35 14.88 17.05 15.69
N ASN A 36 15.99 16.36 15.45
CA ASN A 36 17.21 16.93 14.87
C ASN A 36 17.64 16.20 13.59
N MET A 37 16.71 16.06 12.64
CA MET A 37 17.02 15.43 11.36
C MET A 37 18.02 16.25 10.54
N TYR A 38 18.81 15.52 9.76
CA TYR A 38 19.70 16.07 8.75
C TYR A 38 19.20 15.65 7.37
N VAL A 39 19.47 16.48 6.37
CA VAL A 39 19.29 16.16 4.94
C VAL A 39 20.64 15.94 4.29
N LYS A 40 20.66 15.20 3.17
CA LYS A 40 21.80 15.22 2.24
C LYS A 40 21.98 16.64 1.69
N GLY A 41 23.13 17.23 1.94
CA GLY A 41 23.54 18.53 1.40
C GLY A 41 24.53 18.39 0.24
N PRO A 42 24.88 19.51 -0.42
CA PRO A 42 25.84 19.50 -1.53
C PRO A 42 27.17 18.86 -1.12
N ASN A 43 27.80 18.13 -2.05
CA ASN A 43 29.12 17.49 -1.86
C ASN A 43 29.18 16.51 -0.68
N GLY A 44 28.06 15.84 -0.36
CA GLY A 44 27.99 14.84 0.71
C GLY A 44 27.97 15.41 2.13
N LYS A 45 27.92 16.73 2.32
CA LYS A 45 27.83 17.34 3.65
C LYS A 45 26.41 17.22 4.20
N ARG A 46 26.26 16.88 5.48
CA ARG A 46 24.96 16.87 6.17
C ARG A 46 24.54 18.30 6.52
N ALA A 47 23.31 18.68 6.16
CA ALA A 47 22.72 19.95 6.57
C ALA A 47 21.53 19.68 7.50
N ARG A 48 21.27 20.53 8.49
CA ARG A 48 20.08 20.37 9.34
C ARG A 48 18.81 20.53 8.49
N ALA A 49 17.78 19.73 8.77
CA ALA A 49 16.48 19.93 8.15
C ALA A 49 15.92 21.32 8.50
N LYS A 50 15.38 22.05 7.51
CA LYS A 50 14.88 23.42 7.67
C LYS A 50 13.58 23.50 8.47
N CYS A 51 12.85 22.40 8.57
CA CYS A 51 11.57 22.29 9.25
C CYS A 51 11.40 20.88 9.84
N PRO A 52 10.54 20.70 10.86
CA PRO A 52 10.21 19.37 11.37
C PRO A 52 9.43 18.54 10.34
N ILE A 53 9.49 17.22 10.49
CA ILE A 53 8.55 16.32 9.81
C ILE A 53 7.18 16.48 10.47
N LEU A 54 6.13 16.67 9.68
CA LEU A 54 4.74 16.65 10.13
C LEU A 54 4.12 15.29 9.79
N LEU A 55 3.09 14.86 10.53
CA LEU A 55 2.48 13.54 10.28
C LEU A 55 1.88 13.40 8.87
N LYS A 56 1.35 14.49 8.29
CA LYS A 56 0.92 14.51 6.89
C LYS A 56 2.04 14.22 5.89
N HIS A 57 3.29 14.56 6.22
CA HIS A 57 4.43 14.28 5.35
C HIS A 57 4.72 12.79 5.27
N LEU A 58 4.42 12.04 6.35
CA LEU A 58 4.57 10.59 6.35
C LEU A 58 3.55 9.94 5.42
N LEU A 59 2.27 10.33 5.53
CA LEU A 59 1.18 9.79 4.70
C LEU A 59 1.38 10.03 3.19
N SER A 60 1.99 11.16 2.80
CA SER A 60 2.22 11.50 1.39
C SER A 60 3.63 11.21 0.89
N HIS A 61 4.45 10.49 1.66
CA HIS A 61 5.85 10.22 1.28
C HIS A 61 6.67 11.50 0.99
N SER A 62 6.34 12.59 1.68
CA SER A 62 7.03 13.87 1.56
C SER A 62 7.88 14.23 2.78
N SER A 63 8.16 13.25 3.65
CA SER A 63 8.98 13.42 4.84
C SER A 63 10.47 13.53 4.54
N GLY A 64 10.90 13.06 3.37
CA GLY A 64 12.30 12.86 3.00
C GLY A 64 12.90 11.53 3.48
N ILE A 65 12.13 10.67 4.17
CA ILE A 65 12.54 9.32 4.55
C ILE A 65 12.43 8.39 3.35
N ASP A 66 13.55 7.81 2.94
CA ASP A 66 13.66 6.97 1.74
C ASP A 66 13.56 5.47 2.05
N TYR A 67 13.68 4.63 1.01
CA TYR A 67 13.96 3.20 1.11
C TYR A 67 15.45 2.89 0.94
N ALA A 68 15.84 1.66 1.24
CA ALA A 68 17.11 1.14 0.75
C ALA A 68 17.10 1.04 -0.78
N PRO A 69 18.25 1.19 -1.46
CA PRO A 69 18.34 0.94 -2.89
C PRO A 69 17.92 -0.48 -3.24
N ASP A 70 17.32 -0.64 -4.41
CA ASP A 70 16.99 -1.96 -4.96
C ASP A 70 18.26 -2.81 -5.18
N PRO A 71 18.17 -4.15 -5.08
CA PRO A 71 19.28 -5.03 -5.40
C PRO A 71 19.79 -4.78 -6.82
N GLY A 72 21.12 -4.68 -6.96
CA GLY A 72 21.77 -4.42 -8.24
C GLY A 72 21.91 -2.94 -8.61
N VAL A 73 21.23 -2.02 -7.90
CA VAL A 73 21.44 -0.58 -8.05
C VAL A 73 22.71 -0.15 -7.31
N GLU A 74 23.55 0.65 -7.97
CA GLU A 74 24.75 1.21 -7.34
C GLU A 74 24.40 2.06 -6.12
N ILE A 75 25.13 1.87 -5.02
CA ILE A 75 24.93 2.65 -3.81
C ILE A 75 25.57 4.02 -4.01
N GLU A 76 24.73 5.03 -4.17
CA GLU A 76 25.17 6.39 -4.50
C GLU A 76 26.00 7.07 -3.40
N ASP A 77 25.71 6.79 -2.12
CA ASP A 77 26.35 7.44 -0.98
C ASP A 77 26.26 6.66 0.36
N ASP A 78 26.86 7.24 1.42
CA ASP A 78 26.88 6.71 2.78
C ASP A 78 25.49 6.63 3.44
N GLY A 79 24.58 7.53 3.07
CA GLY A 79 23.19 7.54 3.51
C GLY A 79 22.43 6.34 2.96
N MET A 80 22.48 6.11 1.66
CA MET A 80 21.85 4.97 1.01
C MET A 80 22.48 3.65 1.45
N ALA A 81 23.80 3.62 1.69
CA ALA A 81 24.47 2.49 2.33
C ALA A 81 23.89 2.20 3.72
N ALA A 82 23.61 3.23 4.52
CA ALA A 82 23.02 3.09 5.85
C ALA A 82 21.57 2.58 5.79
N TYR A 83 20.75 3.06 4.84
CA TYR A 83 19.40 2.52 4.61
C TYR A 83 19.46 1.02 4.28
N GLN A 84 20.36 0.63 3.36
CA GLN A 84 20.55 -0.78 3.01
C GLN A 84 21.02 -1.63 4.21
N ALA A 85 21.95 -1.12 5.01
CA ALA A 85 22.44 -1.81 6.21
C ALA A 85 21.32 -2.03 7.24
N LEU A 86 20.45 -1.03 7.44
CA LEU A 86 19.31 -1.13 8.33
C LEU A 86 18.27 -2.14 7.83
N GLN A 87 17.94 -2.13 6.53
CA GLN A 87 17.06 -3.13 5.93
C GLN A 87 17.62 -4.55 6.12
N LYS A 88 18.91 -4.77 5.82
CA LYS A 88 19.59 -6.06 6.02
C LYS A 88 19.64 -6.49 7.49
N ALA A 89 19.66 -5.55 8.43
CA ALA A 89 19.58 -5.87 9.86
C ALA A 89 18.18 -6.40 10.25
N ALA A 90 17.12 -5.81 9.72
CA ALA A 90 15.75 -6.31 9.91
C ALA A 90 15.54 -7.69 9.25
N GLN A 91 16.04 -7.89 8.04
CA GLN A 91 15.96 -9.18 7.32
C GLN A 91 16.67 -10.31 8.07
N ARG A 92 17.84 -10.03 8.67
CA ARG A 92 18.61 -11.01 9.47
C ARG A 92 18.09 -11.19 10.89
N GLY A 93 17.04 -10.47 11.29
CA GLY A 93 16.47 -10.55 12.62
C GLY A 93 17.31 -9.91 13.74
N SER A 94 18.33 -9.10 13.41
CA SER A 94 19.09 -8.34 14.41
C SER A 94 18.43 -7.01 14.80
N VAL A 95 17.42 -6.60 14.03
CA VAL A 95 16.41 -5.62 14.42
C VAL A 95 15.08 -6.33 14.46
N ARG A 96 14.41 -6.36 15.62
CA ARG A 96 13.25 -7.25 15.83
C ARG A 96 11.93 -6.55 16.05
N THR A 97 11.93 -5.24 16.28
CA THR A 97 10.70 -4.49 16.54
C THR A 97 10.60 -3.26 15.64
N LEU A 98 9.37 -2.83 15.37
CA LEU A 98 9.11 -1.61 14.62
C LEU A 98 9.70 -0.39 15.33
N LYS A 99 9.54 -0.30 16.65
CA LYS A 99 10.18 0.72 17.50
C LYS A 99 11.69 0.80 17.28
N GLU A 100 12.39 -0.33 17.35
CA GLU A 100 13.84 -0.38 17.18
C GLU A 100 14.24 0.03 15.76
N PHE A 101 13.55 -0.50 14.74
CA PHE A 101 13.77 -0.14 13.36
C PHE A 101 13.64 1.37 13.14
N VAL A 102 12.53 1.96 13.59
CA VAL A 102 12.23 3.40 13.47
C VAL A 102 13.22 4.25 14.27
N HIS A 103 13.68 3.79 15.44
CA HIS A 103 14.71 4.50 16.21
C HIS A 103 16.05 4.53 15.48
N ARG A 104 16.48 3.41 14.87
CA ARG A 104 17.71 3.38 14.08
C ARG A 104 17.57 4.21 12.81
N LEU A 105 16.41 4.15 12.16
CA LEU A 105 16.05 4.95 10.98
C LEU A 105 16.18 6.46 11.26
N SER A 106 15.83 6.91 12.47
CA SER A 106 15.94 8.32 12.87
C SER A 106 17.37 8.87 12.88
N LYS A 107 18.39 8.01 12.73
CA LYS A 107 19.81 8.39 12.66
C LYS A 107 20.31 8.58 11.24
N LEU A 108 19.51 8.19 10.24
CA LEU A 108 19.85 8.29 8.83
C LEU A 108 19.47 9.67 8.29
N PRO A 109 20.20 10.19 7.28
CA PRO A 109 19.84 11.43 6.63
C PRO A 109 18.54 11.29 5.82
N LEU A 110 17.82 12.38 5.67
CA LEU A 110 16.69 12.51 4.76
C LEU A 110 17.21 12.84 3.34
N SER A 111 16.52 12.34 2.32
CA SER A 111 16.81 12.63 0.91
C SER A 111 16.42 14.05 0.49
N CYS A 112 15.46 14.65 1.22
CA CYS A 112 15.09 16.06 1.04
C CYS A 112 14.60 16.70 2.34
N HIS A 113 14.43 18.02 2.33
CA HIS A 113 13.76 18.71 3.42
C HIS A 113 12.28 18.28 3.51
N PRO A 114 11.71 18.10 4.72
CA PRO A 114 10.31 17.71 4.87
C PRO A 114 9.36 18.67 4.13
N GLY A 115 8.46 18.12 3.32
CA GLY A 115 7.49 18.86 2.50
C GLY A 115 8.06 19.46 1.20
N CYS A 116 9.31 19.13 0.83
CA CYS A 116 9.96 19.69 -0.36
C CYS A 116 10.09 18.72 -1.55
N GLY A 117 9.81 17.43 -1.38
CA GLY A 117 9.86 16.44 -2.47
C GLY A 117 9.06 15.17 -2.12
N TYR A 118 9.01 14.24 -3.07
CA TYR A 118 8.37 12.94 -2.91
C TYR A 118 9.43 11.82 -2.96
N TYR A 119 9.49 11.02 -1.90
CA TYR A 119 10.41 9.90 -1.76
C TYR A 119 9.65 8.71 -1.17
N TYR A 120 9.35 7.73 -2.02
CA TYR A 120 8.66 6.52 -1.60
C TYR A 120 9.59 5.69 -0.72
N GLY A 121 9.21 5.48 0.54
CA GLY A 121 10.16 5.10 1.59
C GLY A 121 9.51 4.58 2.85
N TYR A 122 10.30 4.42 3.92
CA TYR A 122 9.86 3.94 5.24
C TYR A 122 8.93 4.92 6.02
N SER A 123 8.38 5.94 5.36
CA SER A 123 7.48 6.93 5.99
C SER A 123 6.28 6.29 6.68
N LEU A 124 5.70 5.24 6.09
CA LEU A 124 4.53 4.54 6.66
C LEU A 124 4.92 3.57 7.78
N ASP A 125 6.17 3.11 7.84
CA ASP A 125 6.70 2.38 9.00
C ASP A 125 6.85 3.31 10.21
N VAL A 126 7.33 4.54 9.98
CA VAL A 126 7.37 5.57 11.01
C VAL A 126 5.95 5.95 11.47
N LEU A 127 5.01 6.13 10.54
CA LEU A 127 3.61 6.42 10.88
C LEU A 127 2.98 5.27 11.67
N ALA A 128 3.25 4.02 11.31
CA ALA A 128 2.80 2.87 12.06
C ALA A 128 3.35 2.85 13.49
N HIS A 129 4.61 3.26 13.70
CA HIS A 129 5.15 3.41 15.05
C HIS A 129 4.48 4.56 15.82
N VAL A 130 4.11 5.65 15.15
CA VAL A 130 3.28 6.71 15.78
C VAL A 130 1.92 6.15 16.22
N VAL A 131 1.31 5.26 15.44
CA VAL A 131 0.08 4.55 15.85
C VAL A 131 0.32 3.70 17.10
N GLU A 132 1.43 2.95 17.17
CA GLU A 132 1.81 2.20 18.39
C GLU A 132 1.93 3.11 19.61
N VAL A 133 2.57 4.27 19.46
CA VAL A 133 2.75 5.25 20.55
C VAL A 133 1.41 5.82 21.01
N ILE A 134 0.53 6.22 20.08
CA ILE A 134 -0.78 6.77 20.43
C ILE A 134 -1.64 5.72 21.13
N MET A 135 -1.63 4.48 20.64
CA MET A 135 -2.49 3.41 21.16
C MET A 135 -1.91 2.66 22.37
N GLY A 136 -0.60 2.77 22.61
CA GLY A 136 0.10 2.03 23.67
C GLY A 136 0.14 0.51 23.41
N LYS A 137 0.02 0.08 22.16
CA LYS A 137 -0.07 -1.34 21.74
C LYS A 137 0.86 -1.60 20.56
N ARG A 138 1.16 -2.88 20.31
CA ARG A 138 1.89 -3.29 19.11
C ARG A 138 1.04 -3.10 17.86
N LEU A 139 1.69 -2.88 16.72
CA LEU A 139 0.99 -2.56 15.46
C LEU A 139 -0.04 -3.62 15.04
N ASP A 140 0.24 -4.90 15.26
CA ASP A 140 -0.69 -6.01 15.00
C ASP A 140 -1.99 -5.86 15.78
N GLU A 141 -1.91 -5.54 17.07
CA GLU A 141 -3.08 -5.27 17.90
C GLU A 141 -3.80 -3.99 17.47
N CYS A 142 -3.06 -2.93 17.12
CA CYS A 142 -3.63 -1.66 16.67
C CYS A 142 -4.50 -1.84 15.41
N LEU A 143 -3.96 -2.50 14.38
CA LEU A 143 -4.67 -2.74 13.13
C LEU A 143 -5.84 -3.73 13.33
N ARG A 144 -5.65 -4.76 14.16
CA ARG A 144 -6.69 -5.73 14.47
C ARG A 144 -7.91 -5.06 15.13
N GLU A 145 -7.69 -4.32 16.21
CA GLU A 145 -8.77 -3.67 16.97
C GLU A 145 -9.52 -2.62 16.14
N ARG A 146 -8.79 -1.80 15.38
CA ARG A 146 -9.38 -0.64 14.69
C ARG A 146 -9.90 -0.92 13.30
N LEU A 147 -9.42 -1.98 12.66
CA LEU A 147 -9.73 -2.21 11.24
C LEU A 147 -10.14 -3.65 10.98
N PHE A 148 -9.33 -4.63 11.37
CA PHE A 148 -9.57 -6.01 10.93
C PHE A 148 -10.77 -6.66 11.63
N ASP A 149 -10.86 -6.57 12.97
CA ASP A 149 -11.98 -7.15 13.71
C ASP A 149 -13.33 -6.50 13.34
N PRO A 150 -13.45 -5.16 13.28
CA PRO A 150 -14.70 -4.51 12.86
C PRO A 150 -15.16 -4.86 11.44
N LEU A 151 -14.23 -5.18 10.54
CA LEU A 151 -14.52 -5.57 9.17
C LEU A 151 -14.61 -7.10 8.98
N GLY A 152 -14.29 -7.89 10.00
CA GLY A 152 -14.22 -9.35 9.91
C GLY A 152 -13.11 -9.84 8.97
N MET A 153 -11.94 -9.19 8.97
CA MET A 153 -10.78 -9.53 8.14
C MET A 153 -9.83 -10.50 8.86
N HIS A 154 -10.28 -11.74 9.08
CA HIS A 154 -9.59 -12.73 9.92
C HIS A 154 -8.36 -13.38 9.27
N ASP A 155 -8.21 -13.29 7.95
CA ASP A 155 -7.08 -13.83 7.19
C ASP A 155 -6.07 -12.73 6.81
N THR A 156 -6.21 -11.53 7.37
CA THR A 156 -5.24 -10.43 7.21
C THR A 156 -4.27 -10.41 8.39
N ILE A 157 -3.09 -10.99 8.18
CA ILE A 157 -2.16 -11.40 9.24
C ILE A 157 -0.70 -11.12 8.85
N TRP A 158 0.20 -11.10 9.83
CA TRP A 158 1.63 -10.86 9.59
C TRP A 158 2.41 -12.10 9.17
N ALA A 159 1.92 -13.28 9.53
CA ALA A 159 2.47 -14.56 9.14
C ALA A 159 1.38 -15.63 9.15
N VAL A 160 1.48 -16.59 8.24
CA VAL A 160 0.52 -17.68 8.05
C VAL A 160 0.88 -18.83 8.99
N PRO A 161 -0.04 -19.26 9.87
CA PRO A 161 0.20 -20.41 10.73
C PRO A 161 0.23 -21.71 9.91
N ASP A 162 0.96 -22.72 10.39
CA ASP A 162 1.18 -23.99 9.68
C ASP A 162 -0.13 -24.66 9.23
N ALA A 163 -1.18 -24.60 10.05
CA ALA A 163 -2.49 -25.17 9.73
C ALA A 163 -3.15 -24.56 8.47
N GLN A 164 -2.79 -23.32 8.12
CA GLN A 164 -3.34 -22.58 6.98
C GLN A 164 -2.35 -22.43 5.84
N LEU A 165 -1.12 -22.94 5.99
CA LEU A 165 -0.04 -22.72 5.05
C LEU A 165 -0.40 -23.19 3.64
N HIS A 166 -1.21 -24.24 3.50
CA HIS A 166 -1.72 -24.75 2.21
C HIS A 166 -2.49 -23.71 1.37
N ARG A 167 -2.92 -22.58 1.96
CA ARG A 167 -3.60 -21.47 1.25
C ARG A 167 -2.65 -20.37 0.79
N LEU A 168 -1.39 -20.38 1.23
CA LEU A 168 -0.41 -19.35 0.86
C LEU A 168 0.01 -19.53 -0.60
N ALA A 169 -0.24 -18.51 -1.42
CA ALA A 169 0.18 -18.52 -2.81
C ALA A 169 1.70 -18.35 -2.92
N ALA A 170 2.33 -19.16 -3.77
CA ALA A 170 3.75 -19.03 -4.11
C ALA A 170 4.01 -17.74 -4.91
N ILE A 171 5.18 -17.16 -4.72
CA ILE A 171 5.61 -15.94 -5.41
C ILE A 171 6.50 -16.33 -6.57
N TYR A 172 6.21 -15.81 -7.76
CA TYR A 172 6.96 -16.13 -8.97
C TYR A 172 7.63 -14.92 -9.61
N GLY A 173 8.63 -15.16 -10.43
CA GLY A 173 9.24 -14.18 -11.33
C GLY A 173 10.08 -14.87 -12.41
N ASN A 174 10.72 -14.11 -13.27
CA ASN A 174 11.57 -14.58 -14.35
C ASN A 174 13.04 -14.69 -13.92
N ALA A 175 13.87 -15.28 -14.79
CA ALA A 175 15.29 -15.49 -14.54
C ALA A 175 16.10 -14.20 -14.39
N THR A 176 15.74 -13.14 -15.11
CA THR A 176 16.39 -11.83 -15.02
C THR A 176 16.17 -11.21 -13.64
N THR A 177 14.90 -11.13 -13.20
CA THR A 177 14.51 -10.67 -11.87
C THR A 177 15.21 -11.50 -10.79
N TRP A 178 15.27 -12.83 -10.97
CA TRP A 178 15.94 -13.72 -10.03
C TRP A 178 17.44 -13.41 -9.94
N GLY A 179 18.09 -13.20 -11.09
CA GLY A 179 19.50 -12.79 -11.16
C GLY A 179 19.76 -11.46 -10.45
N HIS A 180 18.88 -10.47 -10.61
CA HIS A 180 19.00 -9.18 -9.94
C HIS A 180 18.84 -9.28 -8.42
N LEU A 181 17.85 -10.05 -7.95
CA LEU A 181 17.56 -10.15 -6.51
C LEU A 181 18.50 -11.12 -5.78
N TYR A 182 18.97 -12.19 -6.45
CA TYR A 182 19.67 -13.31 -5.81
C TYR A 182 20.96 -13.77 -6.49
N GLY A 183 21.36 -13.22 -7.63
CA GLY A 183 22.56 -13.67 -8.35
C GLY A 183 23.86 -13.62 -7.53
N GLY A 184 23.91 -12.77 -6.50
CA GLY A 184 25.03 -12.69 -5.54
C GLY A 184 24.88 -13.52 -4.27
N THR A 185 23.76 -14.22 -4.08
CA THR A 185 23.44 -14.94 -2.84
C THR A 185 23.97 -16.37 -2.90
N LYS A 186 24.96 -16.70 -2.06
CA LYS A 186 25.53 -18.05 -1.98
C LYS A 186 24.47 -19.07 -1.53
N GLY A 187 24.42 -20.21 -2.22
CA GLY A 187 23.61 -21.37 -1.82
C GLY A 187 22.15 -21.33 -2.26
N GLN A 188 21.72 -20.33 -3.02
CA GLN A 188 20.40 -20.31 -3.64
C GLN A 188 20.47 -20.84 -5.07
N THR A 189 19.65 -21.84 -5.37
CA THR A 189 19.45 -22.37 -6.72
C THR A 189 18.01 -22.12 -7.12
N PRO A 190 17.73 -21.52 -8.29
CA PRO A 190 16.35 -21.25 -8.69
C PRO A 190 15.58 -22.55 -8.87
N VAL A 191 14.35 -22.59 -8.36
CA VAL A 191 13.37 -23.64 -8.67
C VAL A 191 12.49 -23.13 -9.80
N THR A 192 12.76 -23.62 -11.00
CA THR A 192 12.06 -23.24 -12.22
C THR A 192 10.89 -24.19 -12.50
N THR A 193 9.72 -23.62 -12.72
CA THR A 193 8.53 -24.34 -13.20
C THR A 193 8.72 -24.80 -14.65
N LYS A 194 7.87 -25.72 -15.11
CA LYS A 194 7.85 -26.17 -16.52
C LYS A 194 7.67 -25.03 -17.55
N ASN A 195 7.12 -23.89 -17.14
CA ASN A 195 6.85 -22.74 -17.99
C ASN A 195 7.94 -21.65 -17.87
N GLY A 196 9.05 -21.91 -17.18
CA GLY A 196 10.17 -20.97 -17.08
C GLY A 196 10.08 -19.95 -15.94
N LEU A 197 8.97 -19.89 -15.20
CA LEU A 197 8.87 -19.06 -13.99
C LEU A 197 9.67 -19.67 -12.84
N ILE A 198 10.38 -18.84 -12.08
CA ILE A 198 11.13 -19.21 -10.89
C ILE A 198 10.30 -18.85 -9.67
N ARG A 199 10.29 -19.74 -8.66
CA ARG A 199 9.67 -19.47 -7.36
C ARG A 199 10.63 -18.67 -6.47
N PHE A 200 10.15 -17.55 -5.91
CA PHE A 200 10.96 -16.62 -5.13
C PHE A 200 10.88 -16.86 -3.63
N ASP A 201 9.72 -17.27 -3.12
CA ASP A 201 9.48 -17.49 -1.68
C ASP A 201 10.01 -18.84 -1.17
N GLY A 202 11.15 -19.30 -1.69
CA GLY A 202 11.78 -20.57 -1.36
C GLY A 202 11.44 -21.71 -2.33
N ASN A 203 11.96 -22.92 -2.05
CA ASN A 203 11.77 -24.08 -2.94
C ASN A 203 10.41 -24.73 -2.70
N ARG A 204 9.92 -24.64 -1.47
CA ARG A 204 8.64 -25.16 -1.01
C ARG A 204 7.89 -24.10 -0.21
N ILE A 205 6.61 -24.36 0.05
CA ILE A 205 5.77 -23.41 0.80
C ILE A 205 6.23 -23.25 2.26
N GLU A 206 6.85 -24.28 2.82
CA GLU A 206 7.41 -24.27 4.17
C GLU A 206 8.63 -23.37 4.29
N ASP A 207 9.29 -23.03 3.18
CA ASP A 207 10.46 -22.14 3.15
C ASP A 207 10.08 -20.66 3.15
N SER A 208 8.79 -20.34 2.97
CA SER A 208 8.33 -18.97 2.78
C SER A 208 8.59 -18.09 4.01
N HIS A 209 9.06 -16.86 3.77
CA HIS A 209 9.19 -15.83 4.81
C HIS A 209 7.84 -15.27 5.28
N TRP A 210 6.71 -15.74 4.74
CA TRP A 210 5.39 -15.45 5.30
C TRP A 210 4.83 -16.57 6.16
N ARG A 211 5.57 -17.67 6.34
CA ARG A 211 5.22 -18.70 7.33
C ARG A 211 5.55 -18.21 8.75
N GLU A 212 4.68 -18.54 9.69
CA GLU A 212 4.89 -18.26 11.11
C GLU A 212 6.21 -18.87 11.61
N GLY A 213 6.99 -18.06 12.33
CA GLY A 213 8.33 -18.39 12.81
C GLY A 213 9.46 -17.99 11.85
N GLN A 214 9.15 -17.71 10.58
CA GLN A 214 10.14 -17.36 9.54
C GLN A 214 10.04 -15.90 9.07
N GLN A 215 8.96 -15.21 9.45
CA GLN A 215 8.71 -13.84 9.03
C GLN A 215 9.68 -12.83 9.59
N CYS A 216 9.81 -11.70 8.88
CA CYS A 216 10.48 -10.53 9.41
C CYS A 216 9.79 -10.11 10.72
N ALA A 217 10.56 -10.03 11.81
CA ALA A 217 10.04 -9.67 13.12
C ALA A 217 9.56 -8.20 13.18
N VAL A 218 10.10 -7.34 12.31
CA VAL A 218 9.64 -5.95 12.18
C VAL A 218 8.28 -5.94 11.47
N LEU A 219 7.24 -5.55 12.22
CA LEU A 219 5.89 -5.31 11.68
C LEU A 219 5.90 -4.06 10.78
N SER A 220 6.36 -4.22 9.54
CA SER A 220 6.54 -3.14 8.58
C SER A 220 5.20 -2.55 8.15
N GLY A 221 4.87 -1.35 8.65
CA GLY A 221 3.68 -0.59 8.25
C GLY A 221 3.73 -0.09 6.80
N GLY A 222 4.93 0.13 6.27
CA GLY A 222 5.16 0.38 4.85
C GLY A 222 5.03 -0.88 4.00
N GLY A 223 5.10 -2.05 4.64
CA GLY A 223 5.00 -3.35 4.04
C GLY A 223 6.19 -3.74 3.17
N PHE A 224 7.36 -3.12 3.36
CA PHE A 224 8.55 -3.43 2.58
C PHE A 224 9.77 -3.43 3.49
N MET A 225 10.40 -4.59 3.60
CA MET A 225 11.68 -4.80 4.28
C MET A 225 12.62 -5.56 3.34
N GLY A 226 12.52 -5.24 2.05
CA GLY A 226 13.07 -6.00 0.92
C GLY A 226 12.03 -6.87 0.23
N TYR A 227 12.41 -7.42 -0.93
CA TYR A 227 11.48 -8.05 -1.86
C TYR A 227 10.75 -9.29 -1.35
N LEU A 228 11.20 -9.96 -0.30
CA LEU A 228 10.49 -11.11 0.30
C LEU A 228 10.22 -10.94 1.79
N TYR A 229 10.23 -9.69 2.26
CA TYR A 229 10.09 -9.41 3.68
C TYR A 229 9.20 -8.21 3.90
N GLY A 230 8.32 -8.32 4.89
CA GLY A 230 7.55 -7.21 5.41
C GLY A 230 6.17 -7.03 4.79
N GLY A 231 5.29 -6.49 5.63
CA GLY A 231 3.88 -6.29 5.34
C GLY A 231 3.03 -7.53 5.54
N LEU A 232 1.73 -7.30 5.51
CA LEU A 232 0.70 -8.31 5.77
C LEU A 232 0.53 -9.28 4.59
N VAL A 233 0.11 -10.49 4.94
CA VAL A 233 -0.61 -11.42 4.08
C VAL A 233 -2.10 -11.12 4.22
N SER A 234 -2.85 -11.24 3.14
CA SER A 234 -4.30 -11.09 3.14
C SER A 234 -4.91 -11.95 2.04
N THR A 235 -6.24 -11.96 1.97
CA THR A 235 -7.01 -12.56 0.89
C THR A 235 -7.73 -11.48 0.09
N VAL A 236 -8.11 -11.82 -1.15
CA VAL A 236 -9.01 -10.97 -1.95
C VAL A 236 -10.31 -10.70 -1.18
N ALA A 237 -10.85 -11.71 -0.48
CA ALA A 237 -12.09 -11.59 0.29
C ALA A 237 -11.97 -10.58 1.43
N ASP A 238 -10.88 -10.61 2.20
CA ASP A 238 -10.67 -9.66 3.29
C ASP A 238 -10.36 -8.26 2.78
N THR A 239 -9.52 -8.14 1.75
CA THR A 239 -9.24 -6.84 1.14
C THR A 239 -10.50 -6.24 0.50
N ALA A 240 -11.40 -7.06 -0.06
CA ALA A 240 -12.68 -6.58 -0.55
C ALA A 240 -13.57 -6.00 0.56
N LYS A 241 -13.51 -6.51 1.79
CA LYS A 241 -14.24 -5.92 2.94
C LYS A 241 -13.68 -4.54 3.28
N PHE A 242 -12.36 -4.39 3.27
CA PHE A 242 -11.70 -3.08 3.42
C PHE A 242 -12.13 -2.09 2.33
N VAL A 243 -12.04 -2.50 1.08
CA VAL A 243 -12.45 -1.66 -0.07
C VAL A 243 -13.93 -1.33 -0.02
N LYS A 244 -14.79 -2.28 0.39
CA LYS A 244 -16.22 -2.04 0.57
C LYS A 244 -16.50 -0.98 1.63
N MET A 245 -15.76 -0.99 2.76
CA MET A 245 -15.87 0.06 3.78
C MET A 245 -15.51 1.44 3.24
N LEU A 246 -14.49 1.54 2.36
CA LEU A 246 -14.16 2.80 1.69
C LEU A 246 -15.28 3.23 0.73
N VAL A 247 -15.81 2.29 -0.07
CA VAL A 247 -16.96 2.54 -0.96
C VAL A 247 -18.17 3.04 -0.15
N ASP A 248 -18.43 2.46 1.01
CA ASP A 248 -19.50 2.80 1.95
C ASP A 248 -19.15 3.99 2.87
N ASN A 249 -18.22 4.84 2.45
CA ASN A 249 -17.86 6.10 3.11
C ASN A 249 -17.46 5.94 4.58
N GLY A 250 -16.68 4.90 4.88
CA GLY A 250 -16.11 4.66 6.20
C GLY A 250 -16.94 3.77 7.12
N LEU A 251 -18.02 3.15 6.62
CA LEU A 251 -18.87 2.24 7.40
C LEU A 251 -18.48 0.77 7.19
N ALA A 252 -18.35 0.05 8.30
CA ALA A 252 -18.26 -1.41 8.28
C ALA A 252 -19.64 -2.03 8.01
N PRO A 253 -19.73 -3.31 7.57
CA PRO A 253 -21.00 -4.00 7.36
C PRO A 253 -21.90 -4.05 8.61
N SER A 254 -21.32 -3.99 9.80
CA SER A 254 -22.04 -3.94 11.08
C SER A 254 -22.71 -2.57 11.37
N GLY A 255 -22.46 -1.55 10.55
CA GLY A 255 -22.84 -0.17 10.79
C GLY A 255 -21.84 0.60 11.67
N HIS A 256 -20.79 -0.05 12.19
CA HIS A 256 -19.72 0.63 12.91
C HIS A 256 -18.95 1.57 11.98
N ARG A 257 -18.73 2.82 12.42
CA ARG A 257 -18.01 3.83 11.64
C ARG A 257 -16.51 3.80 11.95
N ILE A 258 -15.73 3.37 10.96
CA ILE A 258 -14.26 3.34 10.99
C ILE A 258 -13.67 4.71 10.67
N LEU A 259 -14.22 5.40 9.67
CA LEU A 259 -13.80 6.74 9.26
C LEU A 259 -15.02 7.64 9.03
N LYS A 260 -14.88 8.93 9.31
CA LYS A 260 -15.85 9.95 8.91
C LYS A 260 -15.72 10.22 7.41
N GLU A 261 -16.84 10.50 6.77
CA GLU A 261 -16.88 10.76 5.31
C GLU A 261 -15.97 11.93 4.92
N ARG A 262 -15.95 13.00 5.71
CA ARG A 262 -15.06 14.16 5.51
C ARG A 262 -13.57 13.79 5.56
N THR A 263 -13.23 12.81 6.38
CA THR A 263 -11.85 12.37 6.58
C THR A 263 -11.42 11.48 5.43
N LEU A 264 -12.31 10.60 4.97
CA LEU A 264 -12.09 9.85 3.74
C LEU A 264 -11.93 10.78 2.53
N ALA A 265 -12.80 11.79 2.38
CA ALA A 265 -12.68 12.80 1.32
C ALA A 265 -11.32 13.52 1.38
N LEU A 266 -10.80 13.82 2.57
CA LEU A 266 -9.46 14.37 2.75
C LEU A 266 -8.36 13.40 2.32
N MET A 267 -8.53 12.10 2.55
CA MET A 267 -7.54 11.08 2.18
C MET A 267 -7.40 10.87 0.68
N GLU A 268 -8.44 11.15 -0.11
CA GLU A 268 -8.51 10.92 -1.57
C GLU A 268 -7.95 12.09 -2.42
N VAL A 269 -7.50 13.17 -1.76
CA VAL A 269 -6.93 14.37 -2.41
C VAL A 269 -5.48 14.13 -2.80
N ASP A 270 -5.08 14.59 -3.99
CA ASP A 270 -3.68 14.58 -4.43
C ASP A 270 -2.83 15.48 -3.54
N ARG A 271 -1.70 14.94 -3.09
CA ARG A 271 -0.78 15.58 -2.15
C ARG A 271 0.55 15.92 -2.79
N LEU A 272 0.77 15.52 -4.03
CA LEU A 272 2.02 15.76 -4.72
C LEU A 272 1.93 17.04 -5.54
N LYS A 273 3.04 17.78 -5.58
CA LYS A 273 3.13 18.99 -6.40
C LYS A 273 3.54 18.59 -7.81
N PRO A 274 2.97 19.20 -8.86
CA PRO A 274 3.39 18.94 -10.23
C PRO A 274 4.91 19.10 -10.45
N SER A 275 5.54 20.03 -9.73
CA SER A 275 6.98 20.30 -9.81
C SER A 275 7.88 19.18 -9.24
N TRP A 276 7.32 18.13 -8.63
CA TRP A 276 8.10 17.01 -8.11
C TRP A 276 8.38 15.93 -9.15
N GLY A 277 7.74 15.97 -10.32
CA GLY A 277 7.97 15.03 -11.42
C GLY A 277 7.53 13.58 -11.15
N SER A 278 6.98 13.32 -9.96
CA SER A 278 6.36 12.05 -9.59
C SER A 278 4.89 12.04 -10.00
N GLY A 279 4.29 10.84 -10.11
CA GLY A 279 2.84 10.66 -10.33
C GLY A 279 1.99 11.31 -9.23
N ARG A 280 0.70 10.95 -9.14
CA ARG A 280 -0.19 11.51 -8.10
C ARG A 280 -0.30 10.54 -6.92
N ALA A 281 -0.21 11.06 -5.70
CA ALA A 281 -0.37 10.26 -4.48
C ALA A 281 -1.29 10.99 -3.49
N CYS A 282 -2.07 10.20 -2.76
CA CYS A 282 -3.01 10.65 -1.75
C CYS A 282 -2.67 9.95 -0.42
N TYR A 283 -3.42 10.21 0.66
CA TYR A 283 -3.05 9.67 1.97
C TYR A 283 -3.37 8.17 2.14
N ILE A 284 -4.20 7.59 1.28
CA ILE A 284 -4.54 6.16 1.34
C ILE A 284 -3.81 5.31 0.29
N GLY A 285 -3.14 5.97 -0.66
CA GLY A 285 -2.32 5.34 -1.68
C GLY A 285 -2.03 6.24 -2.88
N ASN A 286 -2.00 5.67 -4.06
CA ASN A 286 -1.75 6.38 -5.30
C ASN A 286 -3.05 6.90 -5.91
N LYS A 287 -2.96 7.95 -6.74
CA LYS A 287 -4.09 8.53 -7.46
C LYS A 287 -3.87 8.43 -8.97
N GLY A 288 -4.89 7.96 -9.69
CA GLY A 288 -4.91 7.85 -11.14
C GLY A 288 -3.74 7.07 -11.74
N VAL A 289 -3.54 5.84 -11.23
CA VAL A 289 -2.43 4.95 -11.64
C VAL A 289 -2.73 4.27 -12.97
N PHE A 290 -3.96 3.79 -13.17
CA PHE A 290 -4.34 3.07 -14.39
C PHE A 290 -5.27 3.88 -15.28
N ARG A 291 -6.04 4.80 -14.69
CA ARG A 291 -6.79 5.79 -15.46
C ARG A 291 -6.58 7.19 -14.91
N GLU A 292 -6.35 8.14 -15.81
CA GLU A 292 -6.32 9.54 -15.41
C GLU A 292 -7.68 9.96 -14.83
N GLY A 293 -7.67 10.57 -13.64
CA GLY A 293 -8.88 11.09 -13.02
C GLY A 293 -8.94 10.85 -11.52
N ASN A 294 -10.12 10.42 -11.05
CA ASN A 294 -10.46 10.32 -9.62
C ASN A 294 -10.23 8.92 -9.02
N GLU A 295 -9.66 7.99 -9.80
CA GLU A 295 -9.24 6.70 -9.27
C GLU A 295 -8.20 6.89 -8.15
N TYR A 296 -8.35 6.14 -7.07
CA TYR A 296 -7.30 5.98 -6.07
C TYR A 296 -7.19 4.51 -5.67
N GLY A 297 -5.99 4.11 -5.24
CA GLY A 297 -5.71 2.71 -4.96
C GLY A 297 -4.30 2.48 -4.43
N MET A 298 -3.94 1.23 -4.16
CA MET A 298 -2.58 0.87 -3.77
C MET A 298 -2.18 -0.47 -4.36
N GLY A 299 -0.97 -0.50 -4.91
CA GLY A 299 -0.31 -1.73 -5.37
C GLY A 299 0.66 -2.29 -4.34
N GLY A 300 0.95 -3.58 -4.46
CA GLY A 300 2.04 -4.26 -3.80
C GLY A 300 3.05 -4.76 -4.84
N ALA A 301 4.30 -4.94 -4.41
CA ALA A 301 5.40 -5.36 -5.28
C ALA A 301 5.20 -6.76 -5.90
N ALA A 302 4.35 -7.62 -5.33
CA ALA A 302 3.97 -8.91 -5.89
C ALA A 302 2.76 -8.81 -6.85
N CYS A 303 2.52 -7.65 -7.47
CA CYS A 303 1.38 -7.36 -8.35
C CYS A 303 -0.01 -7.56 -7.72
N THR A 304 -0.13 -7.40 -6.39
CA THR A 304 -1.42 -7.26 -5.69
C THR A 304 -1.91 -5.83 -5.78
N TYR A 305 -3.20 -5.59 -5.92
CA TYR A 305 -3.74 -4.23 -6.05
C TYR A 305 -5.20 -4.11 -5.60
N TRP A 306 -5.55 -2.90 -5.17
CA TRP A 306 -6.94 -2.46 -5.06
C TRP A 306 -7.10 -1.02 -5.59
N SER A 307 -8.27 -0.70 -6.14
CA SER A 307 -8.67 0.69 -6.43
C SER A 307 -10.17 0.94 -6.31
N ILE A 308 -10.50 2.22 -6.24
CA ILE A 308 -11.86 2.76 -6.31
C ILE A 308 -11.87 3.92 -7.31
N ASP A 309 -12.76 3.83 -8.30
CA ASP A 309 -13.16 4.94 -9.13
C ASP A 309 -14.56 5.39 -8.70
N ARG A 310 -14.61 6.54 -8.00
CA ARG A 310 -15.85 7.14 -7.51
C ARG A 310 -16.75 7.63 -8.65
N ALA A 311 -16.17 8.11 -9.75
CA ALA A 311 -16.94 8.67 -10.86
C ALA A 311 -17.71 7.57 -11.59
N ASP A 312 -17.06 6.43 -11.79
CA ASP A 312 -17.65 5.28 -12.46
C ASP A 312 -18.32 4.30 -11.49
N GLY A 313 -18.20 4.51 -10.17
CA GLY A 313 -18.79 3.65 -9.14
C GLY A 313 -18.24 2.22 -9.23
N VAL A 314 -16.96 2.08 -9.51
CA VAL A 314 -16.25 0.80 -9.67
C VAL A 314 -15.21 0.67 -8.57
N ALA A 315 -15.09 -0.52 -8.00
CA ALA A 315 -13.99 -0.87 -7.12
C ALA A 315 -13.43 -2.22 -7.56
N THR A 316 -12.11 -2.35 -7.49
CA THR A 316 -11.39 -3.54 -7.95
C THR A 316 -10.45 -4.01 -6.84
N VAL A 317 -10.40 -5.34 -6.64
CA VAL A 317 -9.38 -6.01 -5.83
C VAL A 317 -8.84 -7.16 -6.66
N TRP A 318 -7.53 -7.19 -6.87
CA TRP A 318 -6.87 -8.21 -7.65
C TRP A 318 -5.57 -8.64 -7.00
N PHE A 319 -5.39 -9.95 -6.83
CA PHE A 319 -4.17 -10.50 -6.27
C PHE A 319 -3.59 -11.45 -7.31
N THR A 320 -2.38 -11.15 -7.78
CA THR A 320 -1.45 -12.16 -8.28
C THR A 320 -0.24 -12.20 -7.33
N GLN A 321 0.73 -13.07 -7.60
CA GLN A 321 1.97 -13.18 -6.85
C GLN A 321 3.13 -13.27 -7.83
N ASN A 322 3.43 -12.15 -8.47
CA ASN A 322 4.54 -12.03 -9.41
C ASN A 322 5.37 -10.79 -9.05
N VAL A 323 6.69 -10.95 -8.95
CA VAL A 323 7.65 -9.89 -8.59
C VAL A 323 8.53 -9.45 -9.76
N ASP A 324 8.20 -9.88 -10.97
CA ASP A 324 8.71 -9.20 -12.14
C ASP A 324 8.18 -7.77 -12.10
N PHE A 325 9.07 -6.81 -12.29
CA PHE A 325 8.71 -5.42 -12.55
C PHE A 325 8.73 -5.22 -14.06
N PRO A 326 7.76 -5.74 -14.84
CA PRO A 326 7.74 -5.41 -16.23
C PRO A 326 7.34 -3.95 -16.36
N GLU A 327 8.11 -3.19 -17.13
CA GLU A 327 7.42 -2.37 -18.12
C GLU A 327 6.64 -3.38 -18.97
N TYR A 328 5.31 -3.26 -19.04
CA TYR A 328 4.41 -4.26 -19.65
C TYR A 328 4.82 -4.67 -21.09
N GLU A 329 5.68 -3.89 -21.73
CA GLU A 329 6.27 -4.10 -23.05
C GLU A 329 7.30 -5.24 -23.10
N ASP A 330 7.86 -5.67 -21.96
CA ASP A 330 8.92 -6.70 -21.90
C ASP A 330 8.40 -8.15 -21.97
N MET A 331 7.08 -8.34 -21.96
CA MET A 331 6.50 -9.69 -22.04
C MET A 331 6.42 -10.18 -23.49
N VAL A 332 7.36 -11.05 -23.86
CA VAL A 332 7.44 -11.66 -25.20
C VAL A 332 6.11 -12.32 -25.59
N GLY A 333 5.52 -11.87 -26.70
CA GLY A 333 4.28 -12.44 -27.26
C GLY A 333 2.98 -11.89 -26.67
N VAL A 334 3.05 -10.87 -25.81
CA VAL A 334 1.87 -10.21 -25.22
C VAL A 334 1.59 -8.89 -25.96
N ASP A 335 0.39 -8.77 -26.53
CA ASP A 335 -0.12 -7.49 -27.03
C ASP A 335 -0.55 -6.64 -25.82
N GLY A 336 0.32 -5.75 -25.35
CA GLY A 336 0.08 -4.90 -24.18
C GLY A 336 -1.21 -4.10 -24.24
N SER A 337 -1.69 -3.75 -25.45
CA SER A 337 -2.96 -3.04 -25.63
C SER A 337 -4.21 -3.88 -25.35
N LYS A 338 -4.07 -5.22 -25.40
CA LYS A 338 -5.11 -6.21 -25.10
C LYS A 338 -4.90 -6.92 -23.78
N ALA A 339 -3.72 -6.80 -23.18
CA ALA A 339 -3.35 -7.38 -21.89
C ALA A 339 -3.57 -6.41 -20.71
N ASP A 340 -4.20 -5.25 -20.97
CA ASP A 340 -4.63 -4.33 -19.92
C ASP A 340 -5.87 -4.88 -19.20
N LEU A 341 -5.60 -5.76 -18.22
CA LEU A 341 -6.62 -6.36 -17.37
C LEU A 341 -7.47 -5.29 -16.66
N TRP A 342 -6.90 -4.12 -16.35
CA TRP A 342 -7.64 -3.02 -15.70
C TRP A 342 -8.74 -2.50 -16.59
N LYS A 343 -8.38 -2.17 -17.84
CA LYS A 343 -9.34 -1.73 -18.84
C LYS A 343 -10.40 -2.79 -19.10
N VAL A 344 -10.01 -4.07 -19.23
CA VAL A 344 -10.94 -5.19 -19.48
C VAL A 344 -11.94 -5.36 -18.32
N MET A 345 -11.48 -5.39 -17.07
CA MET A 345 -12.35 -5.53 -15.89
C MET A 345 -13.31 -4.35 -15.79
N HIS A 346 -12.81 -3.13 -15.94
CA HIS A 346 -13.60 -1.91 -15.84
C HIS A 346 -14.68 -1.81 -16.93
N GLU A 347 -14.31 -2.01 -18.20
CA GLU A 347 -15.26 -2.00 -19.31
C GLU A 347 -16.36 -3.06 -19.14
N THR A 348 -16.01 -4.22 -18.59
CA THR A 348 -16.97 -5.29 -18.32
C THR A 348 -18.02 -4.85 -17.27
N VAL A 349 -17.59 -4.20 -16.18
CA VAL A 349 -18.51 -3.66 -15.17
C VAL A 349 -19.43 -2.59 -15.76
N LEU A 350 -18.89 -1.66 -16.56
CA LEU A 350 -19.68 -0.62 -17.22
C LEU A 350 -20.70 -1.19 -18.21
N LYS A 351 -20.32 -2.18 -19.01
CA LYS A 351 -21.22 -2.88 -19.94
C LYS A 351 -22.37 -3.55 -19.18
N GLY A 352 -22.07 -4.26 -18.08
CA GLY A 352 -23.08 -4.88 -17.22
C GLY A 352 -24.11 -3.88 -16.67
N ARG A 353 -23.65 -2.70 -16.21
CA ARG A 353 -24.54 -1.64 -15.71
C ARG A 353 -25.45 -1.07 -16.79
N LYS A 354 -24.92 -0.81 -18.00
CA LYS A 354 -25.74 -0.35 -19.14
C LYS A 354 -26.80 -1.39 -19.53
N ALA A 355 -26.47 -2.68 -19.48
CA ALA A 355 -27.43 -3.75 -19.72
C ALA A 355 -28.52 -3.82 -18.63
N ALA A 356 -28.16 -3.57 -17.37
CA ALA A 356 -29.11 -3.55 -16.25
C ALA A 356 -30.04 -2.31 -16.28
N SER A 357 -29.54 -1.14 -16.69
CA SER A 357 -30.36 0.08 -16.81
C SER A 357 -31.29 0.06 -18.03
N GLY A 358 -30.93 -0.65 -19.10
CA GLY A 358 -31.77 -0.85 -20.29
C GLY A 358 -32.92 -1.86 -20.14
N LYS A 359 -32.97 -2.62 -19.02
CA LYS A 359 -34.00 -3.65 -18.74
C LYS A 359 -35.14 -3.18 -17.83
N ARG A 360 -35.42 -1.87 -17.70
CA ARG A 360 -36.68 -1.42 -17.09
C ARG A 360 -37.85 -1.77 -18.02
N PRO A 361 -38.86 -2.56 -17.61
CA PRO A 361 -40.04 -2.79 -18.42
C PRO A 361 -40.76 -1.45 -18.59
N GLY A 362 -41.04 -1.07 -19.84
CA GLY A 362 -41.90 0.06 -20.15
C GLY A 362 -43.27 -0.17 -19.52
N GLY A 363 -43.54 0.55 -18.44
CA GLY A 363 -44.88 0.63 -17.87
C GLY A 363 -45.82 1.24 -18.91
N ALA A 364 -46.75 0.42 -19.40
CA ALA A 364 -47.85 0.84 -20.23
C ALA A 364 -48.60 1.98 -19.52
N ARG A 365 -48.52 3.20 -20.07
CA ARG A 365 -49.54 4.22 -19.82
C ARG A 365 -50.70 3.92 -20.76
N SER A 366 -51.69 3.20 -20.25
CA SER A 366 -53.03 3.15 -20.85
C SER A 366 -53.60 4.56 -20.92
N GLY A 367 -53.84 5.05 -22.14
CA GLY A 367 -54.53 6.31 -22.37
C GLY A 367 -55.99 6.20 -21.92
N ALA A 368 -56.35 6.94 -20.87
CA ALA A 368 -57.74 7.29 -20.59
C ALA A 368 -57.99 8.70 -21.12
N ALA A 369 -58.78 8.78 -22.19
CA ALA A 369 -59.21 10.02 -22.81
C ALA A 369 -60.17 10.78 -21.86
N ALA A 370 -59.79 11.99 -21.45
CA ALA A 370 -60.71 12.95 -20.86
C ALA A 370 -61.22 13.89 -21.96
N LYS A 371 -62.44 13.62 -22.45
CA LYS A 371 -63.23 14.54 -23.27
C LYS A 371 -63.44 15.86 -22.51
N ARG A 372 -62.97 16.97 -23.08
CA ARG A 372 -63.42 18.32 -22.75
C ARG A 372 -64.86 18.49 -23.27
N VAL A 373 -65.81 18.68 -22.37
CA VAL A 373 -67.12 19.27 -22.68
C VAL A 373 -67.00 20.78 -22.42
N ARG A 374 -67.14 21.58 -23.47
CA ARG A 374 -67.50 23.00 -23.40
C ARG A 374 -68.99 23.08 -23.71
N GLY A 375 -69.77 23.78 -22.88
CA GLY A 375 -71.18 24.07 -23.13
C GLY A 375 -71.73 25.06 -22.11
N HIS A 376 -71.94 26.28 -22.61
CA HIS A 376 -72.61 27.46 -22.04
C HIS A 376 -71.92 28.27 -20.95
#